data_AF-A0A2B9P9L7-F1
#
_entry.id   AF-A0A2B9P9L7-F1
#
_cell.length_a   1.000
_cell.length_b   1.000
_cell.length_c   1.000
_cell.angle_alpha   90.00
_cell.angle_beta   90.00
_cell.angle_gamma   90.00
#
_symmetry.space_group_name_H-M   'P 1'
#
loop_
_entity.id
_entity.type
_entity.pdbx_description
1 polymer ?
#
loop_
_entity_poly.entity_id
_entity_poly.type
_entity_poly.pdbx_seq_one_letter_code
_entity_poly.pdbx_strand_id
1 'polypeptide(L)'
;MKQNNEKNTKIKVERVQTGIRMEKRMVKVLKAMAEYHDISLGVLLERIVLHSFENKPVFSDESLEKVKAIKEVYDMDYGLEISRQWNDSDK
;
A
#
# COMPACT_ATOMS: atom_id res chain seq x y z
N MET A 1 -15.39 -32.91 -2.83
CA MET A 1 -15.92 -31.83 -1.97
C MET A 1 -15.02 -31.72 -0.75
N LYS A 2 -14.12 -30.73 -0.69
CA LYS A 2 -13.32 -30.45 0.51
C LYS A 2 -13.73 -29.07 1.00
N GLN A 3 -14.54 -29.05 2.05
CA GLN A 3 -14.85 -27.85 2.81
C GLN A 3 -13.59 -27.48 3.60
N ASN A 4 -12.86 -26.46 3.15
CA ASN A 4 -11.84 -25.83 3.99
C ASN A 4 -12.56 -24.93 4.98
N ASN A 5 -12.87 -25.50 6.15
CA ASN A 5 -13.29 -24.77 7.33
C ASN A 5 -12.06 -24.03 7.88
N GLU A 6 -11.68 -22.91 7.25
CA GLU A 6 -10.69 -22.00 7.81
C GLU A 6 -11.33 -21.29 9.00
N LYS A 7 -10.95 -21.74 10.19
CA LYS A 7 -11.27 -21.08 11.45
C LYS A 7 -10.81 -19.63 11.34
N ASN A 8 -11.77 -18.71 11.29
CA ASN A 8 -11.58 -17.27 11.34
C ASN A 8 -11.03 -16.87 12.73
N THR A 9 -9.79 -17.26 12.99
CA THR A 9 -9.13 -17.09 14.27
C THR A 9 -8.51 -15.71 14.24
N LYS A 10 -9.18 -14.74 14.85
CA LYS A 10 -8.66 -13.37 14.96
C LYS A 10 -7.36 -13.40 15.75
N ILE A 11 -6.23 -13.20 15.09
CA ILE A 11 -4.92 -13.08 15.73
C ILE A 11 -4.89 -11.74 16.48
N LYS A 12 -4.52 -11.76 17.77
CA LYS A 12 -4.31 -10.54 18.55
C LYS A 12 -3.01 -9.90 18.09
N VAL A 13 -3.08 -8.63 17.66
CA VAL A 13 -1.93 -7.87 17.16
C VAL A 13 -1.68 -6.68 18.07
N GLU A 14 -0.41 -6.49 18.45
CA GLU A 14 0.06 -5.28 19.11
C GLU A 14 0.42 -4.23 18.05
N ARG A 15 0.00 -2.98 18.27
CA ARG A 15 0.23 -1.88 17.32
C ARG A 15 1.12 -0.82 17.93
N VAL A 16 2.05 -0.32 17.12
CA VAL A 16 2.95 0.78 17.47
C VAL A 16 2.74 1.92 16.48
N GLN A 17 2.72 3.16 16.98
CA GLN A 17 2.66 4.35 16.13
C GLN A 17 4.05 4.64 15.57
N THR A 18 4.14 4.91 14.26
CA THR A 18 5.40 5.21 13.58
C THR A 18 5.38 6.62 13.00
N GLY A 19 6.47 7.38 13.20
CA GLY A 19 6.66 8.72 12.65
C GLY A 19 7.52 8.69 11.38
N ILE A 20 7.02 8.08 10.31
CA ILE A 20 7.77 7.97 9.05
C ILE A 20 7.67 9.24 8.20
N ARG A 21 8.82 9.66 7.63
CA ARG A 21 8.86 10.61 6.51
C ARG A 21 8.71 9.82 5.21
N MET A 22 7.79 10.24 4.36
CA MET A 22 7.53 9.62 3.06
C MET A 22 7.16 10.70 2.05
N GLU A 23 7.43 10.45 0.77
CA GLU A 23 7.09 11.37 -0.31
C GLU A 23 5.57 11.70 -0.30
N LYS A 24 5.24 12.97 -0.51
CA LYS A 24 3.90 13.54 -0.35
C LYS A 24 2.86 12.93 -1.29
N ARG A 25 3.16 12.79 -2.58
CA ARG A 25 2.24 12.23 -3.60
C ARG A 25 2.00 10.75 -3.35
N MET A 26 3.02 9.99 -2.99
CA MET A 26 2.95 8.59 -2.57
C MET A 26 2.00 8.42 -1.39
N VAL A 27 2.13 9.26 -0.34
CA VAL A 27 1.19 9.25 0.79
C VAL A 27 -0.26 9.47 0.33
N LYS A 28 -0.48 10.40 -0.61
CA LYS A 28 -1.82 10.68 -1.15
C LYS A 28 -2.40 9.49 -1.93
N VAL A 29 -1.60 8.85 -2.78
CA VAL A 29 -2.00 7.65 -3.53
C VAL A 29 -2.33 6.51 -2.58
N LEU A 30 -1.47 6.25 -1.59
CA LEU A 30 -1.71 5.20 -0.59
C LEU A 30 -2.97 5.46 0.24
N LYS A 31 -3.22 6.70 0.66
CA LYS A 31 -4.45 7.07 1.38
C LYS A 31 -5.70 6.86 0.51
N ALA A 32 -5.65 7.25 -0.76
CA ALA A 32 -6.78 7.05 -1.67
C ALA A 32 -7.04 5.56 -1.96
N MET A 33 -6.01 4.72 -2.06
CA MET A 33 -6.16 3.27 -2.17
C MET A 33 -6.71 2.64 -0.89
N ALA A 34 -6.31 3.13 0.28
CA ALA A 34 -6.83 2.66 1.55
C ALA A 34 -8.35 2.94 1.64
N GLU A 35 -8.77 4.14 1.25
CA GLU A 35 -10.18 4.52 1.15
C GLU A 35 -10.95 3.67 0.13
N TYR A 36 -10.37 3.43 -1.06
CA TYR A 36 -10.99 2.59 -2.09
C TYR A 36 -11.30 1.17 -1.60
N HIS A 37 -10.47 0.63 -0.73
CA HIS A 37 -10.65 -0.71 -0.17
C HIS A 37 -11.35 -0.73 1.20
N ASP A 38 -11.83 0.41 1.70
CA ASP A 38 -12.45 0.56 3.02
C ASP A 38 -11.59 -0.01 4.18
N ILE A 39 -10.29 0.31 4.14
CA ILE A 39 -9.31 -0.09 5.16
C ILE A 39 -8.47 1.09 5.63
N SER A 40 -7.90 0.98 6.82
CA SER A 40 -6.92 1.97 7.28
C SER A 40 -5.62 1.91 6.47
N LEU A 41 -4.92 3.05 6.36
CA LEU A 41 -3.59 3.12 5.74
C LEU A 41 -2.60 2.13 6.37
N GLY A 42 -2.64 1.95 7.69
CA GLY A 42 -1.78 0.99 8.38
C GLY A 42 -2.02 -0.46 7.91
N VAL A 43 -3.30 -0.86 7.80
CA VAL A 43 -3.68 -2.19 7.28
C VAL A 43 -3.26 -2.35 5.82
N LEU A 44 -3.38 -1.33 4.98
CA LEU A 44 -2.90 -1.37 3.60
C LEU A 44 -1.37 -1.58 3.56
N LEU A 45 -0.62 -0.84 4.37
CA LEU A 45 0.84 -0.96 4.44
C LEU A 45 1.26 -2.36 4.93
N GLU A 46 0.63 -2.88 5.97
CA GLU A 46 0.88 -4.25 6.46
C GLU A 46 0.65 -5.29 5.34
N ARG A 47 -0.44 -5.15 4.57
CA ARG A 47 -0.73 -6.04 3.43
C ARG A 47 0.33 -5.94 2.33
N ILE A 48 0.75 -4.73 1.97
CA ILE A 48 1.83 -4.51 1.00
C ILE A 48 3.10 -5.23 1.44
N VAL A 49 3.48 -5.05 2.71
CA VAL A 49 4.69 -5.64 3.29
C VAL A 49 4.61 -7.17 3.30
N LEU A 50 3.47 -7.75 3.70
CA LEU A 50 3.29 -9.21 3.70
C LEU A 50 3.41 -9.82 2.30
N HIS A 51 2.76 -9.20 1.30
CA HIS A 51 2.91 -9.64 -0.10
C HIS A 51 4.36 -9.49 -0.59
N SER A 52 5.03 -8.40 -0.23
CA SER A 52 6.44 -8.19 -0.58
C SER A 52 7.36 -9.24 0.07
N PHE A 53 7.11 -9.65 1.31
CA PHE A 53 7.88 -10.70 1.98
C PHE A 53 7.68 -12.07 1.33
N GLU A 54 6.50 -12.33 0.77
CA GLU A 54 6.21 -13.55 0.01
C GLU A 54 6.53 -13.45 -1.49
N ASN A 55 7.06 -12.31 -1.96
CA ASN A 55 7.29 -12.00 -3.37
C ASN A 55 6.04 -12.21 -4.25
N LYS A 56 4.87 -11.82 -3.73
CA LYS A 56 3.57 -11.90 -4.42
C LYS A 56 3.10 -10.50 -4.84
N PRO A 57 2.29 -10.41 -5.91
CA PRO A 57 1.69 -9.14 -6.31
C PRO A 57 0.69 -8.66 -5.26
N VAL A 58 0.77 -7.38 -4.89
CA VAL A 58 -0.13 -6.74 -3.91
C VAL A 58 -1.51 -6.46 -4.51
N PHE A 59 -1.53 -5.94 -5.74
CA PHE A 59 -2.72 -5.40 -6.39
C PHE A 59 -3.15 -6.31 -7.53
N SER A 60 -4.46 -6.50 -7.69
CA SER A 60 -5.05 -7.09 -8.90
C SER A 60 -4.94 -6.13 -10.08
N ASP A 61 -5.16 -6.62 -11.30
CA ASP A 61 -5.18 -5.79 -12.51
C ASP A 61 -6.18 -4.62 -12.39
N GLU A 62 -7.38 -4.88 -11.85
CA GLU A 62 -8.38 -3.85 -11.56
C GLU A 62 -7.84 -2.79 -10.58
N SER A 63 -7.16 -3.23 -9.51
CA SER A 63 -6.58 -2.32 -8.52
C SER A 63 -5.43 -1.50 -9.12
N LEU A 64 -4.66 -2.08 -10.05
CA LEU A 64 -3.59 -1.38 -10.76
C LEU A 64 -4.13 -0.26 -11.66
N GLU A 65 -5.25 -0.49 -12.35
CA GLU A 65 -5.93 0.57 -13.11
C GLU A 65 -6.39 1.72 -12.18
N LYS A 66 -6.89 1.37 -10.99
CA LYS A 66 -7.25 2.38 -9.98
C LYS A 66 -6.04 3.17 -9.49
N VAL A 67 -4.93 2.50 -9.22
CA VAL A 67 -3.66 3.14 -8.86
C VAL A 67 -3.24 4.13 -9.95
N LYS A 68 -3.34 3.75 -11.22
CA LYS A 68 -2.99 4.60 -12.36
C LYS A 68 -3.81 5.89 -12.39
N ALA A 69 -5.14 5.77 -12.29
CA ALA A 69 -6.04 6.93 -12.25
C ALA A 69 -5.76 7.84 -11.04
N ILE A 70 -5.49 7.27 -9.86
CA ILE A 70 -5.19 8.06 -8.66
C ILE A 70 -3.82 8.76 -8.78
N LYS A 71 -2.82 8.11 -9.39
CA LYS A 71 -1.52 8.72 -9.66
C LYS A 71 -1.66 9.96 -10.54
N GLU A 72 -2.51 9.90 -11.58
CA GLU A 72 -2.80 11.05 -12.45
C GLU A 72 -3.41 12.22 -11.67
N VAL A 73 -4.36 11.95 -10.77
CA VAL A 73 -4.98 12.99 -9.92
C VAL A 73 -3.96 13.74 -9.06
N TYR A 74 -2.85 13.09 -8.69
CA TYR A 74 -1.82 13.67 -7.81
C TYR A 74 -0.52 14.03 -8.53
N ASP A 75 -0.52 14.00 -9.86
CA ASP A 75 0.66 14.22 -10.70
C ASP A 75 1.84 13.31 -10.30
N MET A 76 1.57 12.07 -9.88
CA MET A 76 2.61 11.11 -9.52
C MET A 76 3.05 10.35 -10.78
N ASP A 77 3.99 10.92 -11.51
CA ASP A 77 4.43 10.50 -12.86
C ASP A 77 5.61 9.52 -12.86
N TYR A 78 5.94 8.94 -11.71
CA TYR A 78 7.11 8.09 -11.55
C TYR A 78 6.78 6.70 -10.97
N GLY A 79 7.67 5.75 -11.21
CA GLY A 79 7.60 4.35 -10.81
C GLY A 79 8.82 3.89 -10.01
N LEU A 80 9.27 2.66 -10.25
CA LEU A 80 10.40 2.08 -9.52
C LEU A 80 11.75 2.70 -9.92
N GLU A 81 11.83 3.23 -11.14
CA GLU A 81 13.03 3.79 -11.76
C GLU A 81 13.60 5.00 -11.00
N ILE A 82 12.74 5.76 -10.33
CA ILE A 82 13.14 6.97 -9.59
C ILE A 82 13.62 6.66 -8.16
N SER A 83 13.41 5.44 -7.65
CA SER A 83 13.68 5.10 -6.24
C SER A 83 15.10 5.44 -5.77
N ARG A 84 16.08 5.39 -6.68
CA ARG A 84 17.50 5.70 -6.40
C ARG A 84 17.90 7.15 -6.67
N GLN A 85 16.98 7.95 -7.20
CA GLN A 85 17.21 9.34 -7.63
C GLN A 85 16.56 10.36 -6.68
N TRP A 86 15.90 9.90 -5.60
CA TRP A 86 15.32 10.78 -4.60
C TRP A 86 16.43 11.53 -3.88
N ASN A 87 16.42 12.85 -4.04
CA ASN A 87 17.16 13.75 -3.18
C ASN A 87 16.19 14.25 -2.13
N ASP A 88 16.50 13.97 -0.87
CA ASP A 88 15.82 14.62 0.25
C ASP A 88 16.20 16.10 0.19
N SER A 89 15.34 16.92 -0.41
CA SER A 89 15.47 18.37 -0.35
C SER A 89 15.04 18.80 1.05
N ASP A 90 15.99 18.76 1.99
CA ASP A 90 15.84 19.45 3.26
C ASP A 90 15.83 20.96 2.96
N LYS A 91 14.64 21.55 3.01
CA LYS A 91 14.44 22.97 3.32
C LYS A 91 13.54 23.06 4.55
#